data_AF-A0A956CMC2-F1
#
_entry.id   AF-A0A956CMC2-F1
#
_cell.length_a   1.000
_cell.length_b   1.000
_cell.length_c   1.000
_cell.angle_alpha   90.00
_cell.angle_beta   90.00
_cell.angle_gamma   90.00
#
_symmetry.space_group_name_H-M   'P 1'
#
loop_
_entity.id
_entity.type
_entity.pdbx_description
1 polymer ?
#
loop_
_entity_poly.entity_id
_entity_poly.type
_entity_poly.pdbx_seq_one_letter_code
_entity_poly.pdbx_strand_id
1 'polypeptide(L)'
;MSWIRTIAVAALLFAVSGPSFAHAQASENFEQAKTLFLEGTQAAEAHEWEKAADLFKRSYELVHRESSLLNYAVSLSELKRYVETREALQTLLHELTPAEDLRVRAQALLDTVDRKISVLDLYGMERDVSYDIEVKGRKVNDDGTRPVRVDEDPGAVSLRVSAADAEEAFTWQGTLNEGERVRVDVVLPGADGESIFESPWFWIVTGAVVAAGAAVGLYFILDGAADLEPNSKNVVNLDL
;
A
#
# COMPACT_ATOMS: atom_id res chain seq x y z
N MET A 1 -68.38 58.65 -19.94
CA MET A 1 -67.22 58.07 -20.65
C MET A 1 -65.95 58.73 -20.12
N SER A 2 -65.39 58.16 -19.05
CA SER A 2 -64.14 58.56 -18.38
C SER A 2 -63.80 57.45 -17.36
N TRP A 3 -62.57 57.49 -16.80
CA TRP A 3 -62.03 56.80 -15.59
C TRP A 3 -61.30 55.44 -15.87
N ILE A 4 -59.96 55.39 -16.01
CA ILE A 4 -58.86 55.30 -15.00
C ILE A 4 -58.98 54.02 -14.12
N ARG A 5 -58.07 53.03 -14.07
CA ARG A 5 -56.81 52.87 -13.27
C ARG A 5 -56.15 51.50 -13.60
N THR A 6 -54.88 51.38 -13.99
CA THR A 6 -53.65 51.16 -13.17
C THR A 6 -53.78 50.14 -12.03
N ILE A 7 -53.09 48.98 -12.09
CA ILE A 7 -52.11 48.48 -11.08
C ILE A 7 -51.13 47.53 -11.79
N ALA A 8 -49.85 47.91 -11.75
CA ALA A 8 -48.70 47.06 -11.96
C ALA A 8 -48.21 46.56 -10.58
N VAL A 9 -47.83 45.29 -10.46
CA VAL A 9 -46.85 44.84 -9.47
C VAL A 9 -45.94 43.81 -10.14
N ALA A 10 -44.78 44.31 -10.54
CA ALA A 10 -43.60 43.52 -10.84
C ALA A 10 -42.95 43.09 -9.51
N ALA A 11 -42.62 41.81 -9.39
CA ALA A 11 -41.70 41.32 -8.36
C ALA A 11 -40.80 40.25 -8.97
N LEU A 12 -39.89 40.69 -9.84
CA LEU A 12 -38.76 39.91 -10.32
C LEU A 12 -37.66 39.99 -9.23
N LEU A 13 -37.78 39.20 -8.17
CA LEU A 13 -36.70 38.99 -7.20
C LEU A 13 -35.67 38.04 -7.84
N PHE A 14 -34.79 38.58 -8.68
CA PHE A 14 -33.54 37.91 -9.00
C PHE A 14 -32.65 37.98 -7.77
N ALA A 15 -32.67 36.90 -6.97
CA ALA A 15 -31.67 36.67 -5.96
C ALA A 15 -30.31 36.57 -6.65
N VAL A 16 -29.50 37.63 -6.53
CA VAL A 16 -28.10 37.64 -6.94
C VAL A 16 -27.36 36.79 -5.92
N SER A 17 -27.35 35.47 -6.13
CA SER A 17 -26.49 34.52 -5.43
C SER A 17 -25.05 34.77 -5.88
N GLY A 18 -24.42 35.77 -5.27
CA GLY A 18 -23.05 36.18 -5.59
C GLY A 18 -21.99 35.15 -5.15
N PRO A 19 -20.79 35.22 -5.74
CA PRO A 19 -19.66 34.28 -5.54
C PRO A 19 -18.98 34.30 -4.16
N SER A 20 -19.58 34.92 -3.13
CA SER A 20 -18.95 35.11 -1.81
C SER A 20 -18.75 33.81 -1.01
N PHE A 21 -19.59 32.80 -1.23
CA PHE A 21 -19.51 31.53 -0.50
C PHE A 21 -18.26 30.71 -0.86
N ALA A 22 -17.79 30.80 -2.12
CA ALA A 22 -16.61 30.06 -2.56
C ALA A 22 -15.31 30.56 -1.91
N HIS A 23 -15.19 31.88 -1.69
CA HIS A 23 -13.99 32.46 -1.06
C HIS A 23 -13.92 32.16 0.45
N ALA A 24 -15.06 32.20 1.15
CA ALA A 24 -15.12 31.84 2.56
C ALA A 24 -14.74 30.36 2.79
N GLN A 25 -15.28 29.46 1.97
CA GLN A 25 -14.96 28.03 2.05
C GLN A 25 -13.47 27.77 1.76
N ALA A 26 -12.91 28.41 0.74
CA ALA A 26 -11.49 28.26 0.41
C ALA A 26 -10.57 28.73 1.55
N SER A 27 -10.92 29.83 2.23
CA SER A 27 -10.18 30.32 3.40
C SER A 27 -10.31 29.38 4.60
N GLU A 28 -11.49 28.81 4.84
CA GLU A 28 -11.71 27.86 5.93
C GLU A 28 -10.93 26.56 5.71
N ASN A 29 -11.02 25.98 4.50
CA ASN A 29 -10.24 24.80 4.12
C ASN A 29 -8.74 25.04 4.28
N PHE A 30 -8.27 26.25 3.96
CA PHE A 30 -6.86 26.61 4.09
C PHE A 30 -6.38 26.62 5.56
N GLU A 31 -7.12 27.27 6.46
CA GLU A 31 -6.75 27.31 7.89
C GLU A 31 -6.87 25.93 8.54
N GLN A 32 -7.87 25.13 8.15
CA GLN A 32 -8.00 23.75 8.60
C GLN A 32 -6.83 22.88 8.12
N ALA A 33 -6.44 22.98 6.84
CA ALA A 33 -5.31 22.23 6.29
C ALA A 33 -3.98 22.59 6.95
N LYS A 34 -3.79 23.87 7.28
CA LYS A 34 -2.62 24.36 8.03
C LYS A 34 -2.58 23.78 9.44
N THR A 35 -3.73 23.75 10.14
CA THR A 35 -3.83 23.15 11.47
C THR A 35 -3.46 21.66 11.43
N LEU A 36 -4.05 20.89 10.51
CA LEU A 36 -3.74 19.48 10.31
C LEU A 36 -2.25 19.25 9.98
N PHE A 37 -1.65 20.11 9.15
CA PHE A 37 -0.23 20.01 8.81
C PHE A 37 0.68 20.22 10.02
N LEU A 38 0.38 21.20 10.88
CA LEU A 38 1.13 21.48 12.10
C LEU A 38 0.99 20.32 13.10
N GLU A 39 -0.23 19.82 13.29
CA GLU A 39 -0.48 18.64 14.14
C GLU A 39 0.24 17.39 13.61
N GLY A 40 0.24 17.18 12.28
CA GLY A 40 0.96 16.09 11.62
C GLY A 40 2.47 16.18 11.84
N THR A 41 3.03 17.40 11.81
CA THR A 41 4.45 17.65 12.11
C THR A 41 4.77 17.29 13.55
N GLN A 42 3.93 17.71 14.50
CA GLN A 42 4.11 17.36 15.91
C GLN A 42 3.99 15.84 16.15
N ALA A 43 3.04 15.16 15.49
CA ALA A 43 2.89 13.71 15.57
C ALA A 43 4.13 12.98 15.01
N ALA A 44 4.67 13.45 13.88
CA ALA A 44 5.89 12.90 13.29
C ALA A 44 7.11 13.09 14.22
N GLU A 45 7.28 14.25 14.83
CA GLU A 45 8.32 14.51 15.84
C GLU A 45 8.19 13.61 17.07
N ALA A 46 6.96 13.21 17.42
CA ALA A 46 6.67 12.27 18.49
C ALA A 46 6.73 10.79 18.07
N HIS A 47 7.16 10.49 16.84
CA HIS A 47 7.16 9.14 16.25
C HIS A 47 5.79 8.46 16.18
N GLU A 48 4.70 9.23 16.21
CA GLU A 48 3.32 8.77 16.03
C GLU A 48 2.98 8.64 14.52
N TRP A 49 3.71 7.81 13.79
CA TRP A 49 3.71 7.81 12.32
C TRP A 49 2.35 7.56 11.66
N GLU A 50 1.51 6.67 12.21
CA GLU A 50 0.15 6.44 11.70
C GLU A 50 -0.71 7.71 11.76
N LYS A 51 -0.66 8.41 12.90
CA LYS A 51 -1.39 9.66 13.10
C LYS A 51 -0.83 10.78 12.22
N ALA A 52 0.49 10.86 12.10
CA ALA A 52 1.12 11.81 11.19
C ALA A 52 0.67 11.58 9.75
N ALA A 53 0.64 10.33 9.28
CA ALA A 53 0.16 9.97 7.95
C ALA A 53 -1.29 10.40 7.71
N ASP A 54 -2.23 10.12 8.64
CA ASP A 54 -3.62 10.56 8.52
C ASP A 54 -3.74 12.09 8.43
N LEU A 55 -3.05 12.81 9.33
CA LEU A 55 -3.09 14.28 9.38
C LEU A 55 -2.53 14.91 8.10
N PHE A 56 -1.40 14.41 7.59
CA PHE A 56 -0.82 14.90 6.33
C PHE A 56 -1.69 14.58 5.11
N LYS A 57 -2.29 13.38 5.05
CA LYS A 57 -3.23 13.02 4.00
C LYS A 57 -4.44 13.95 3.97
N ARG A 58 -5.07 14.20 5.13
CA ARG A 58 -6.23 15.10 5.24
C ARG A 58 -5.86 16.55 4.92
N SER A 59 -4.67 17.00 5.33
CA SER A 59 -4.13 18.32 4.94
C SER A 59 -3.97 18.42 3.42
N TYR A 60 -3.45 17.37 2.77
CA TYR A 60 -3.30 17.29 1.33
C TYR A 60 -4.65 17.30 0.60
N GLU A 61 -5.63 16.53 1.05
CA GLU A 61 -6.98 16.47 0.44
C GLU A 61 -7.70 17.84 0.43
N LEU A 62 -7.40 18.72 1.41
CA LEU A 62 -8.02 20.04 1.50
C LEU A 62 -7.41 21.09 0.54
N VAL A 63 -6.09 21.11 0.35
CA VAL A 63 -5.38 22.20 -0.37
C VAL A 63 -4.38 21.71 -1.43
N HIS A 64 -4.18 20.39 -1.60
CA HIS A 64 -3.30 19.75 -2.58
C HIS A 64 -1.86 20.31 -2.60
N ARG A 65 -1.25 20.46 -1.41
CA ARG A 65 0.12 20.99 -1.27
C ARG A 65 1.18 19.91 -1.36
N GLU A 66 2.23 20.19 -2.13
CA GLU A 66 3.43 19.36 -2.28
C GLU A 66 4.04 18.92 -0.94
N SER A 67 4.18 19.85 0.00
CA SER A 67 4.77 19.59 1.32
C SER A 67 3.94 18.61 2.14
N SER A 68 2.61 18.68 2.05
CA SER A 68 1.72 17.75 2.74
C SER A 68 1.86 16.34 2.14
N LEU A 69 1.92 16.23 0.81
CA LEU A 69 2.07 14.94 0.13
C LEU A 69 3.44 14.30 0.39
N LEU A 70 4.53 15.08 0.39
CA LEU A 70 5.86 14.57 0.73
C LEU A 70 5.92 14.08 2.18
N ASN A 71 5.36 14.82 3.14
CA ASN A 71 5.35 14.40 4.54
C ASN A 71 4.45 13.17 4.78
N TYR A 72 3.35 13.04 4.03
CA TYR A 72 2.55 11.82 4.01
C TYR A 72 3.38 10.61 3.54
N ALA A 73 4.09 10.75 2.40
CA ALA A 73 4.97 9.71 1.88
C ALA A 73 6.10 9.33 2.85
N VAL A 74 6.72 10.30 3.53
CA VAL A 74 7.74 10.03 4.57
C VAL A 74 7.12 9.22 5.72
N SER A 75 5.93 9.60 6.19
CA SER A 75 5.25 8.91 7.29
C SER A 75 4.89 7.46 6.91
N LEU A 76 4.43 7.23 5.66
CA LEU A 76 4.17 5.89 5.14
C LEU A 76 5.43 5.03 5.08
N SER A 77 6.58 5.61 4.70
CA SER A 77 7.86 4.89 4.66
C SER A 77 8.31 4.40 6.04
N GLU A 78 8.11 5.21 7.08
CA GLU A 78 8.40 4.82 8.47
C GLU A 78 7.50 3.65 8.94
N LEU A 79 6.29 3.55 8.39
CA LEU A 79 5.35 2.44 8.62
C LEU A 79 5.61 1.21 7.74
N LYS A 80 6.65 1.24 6.90
CA LYS A 80 6.96 0.21 5.89
C LYS A 80 5.86 -0.01 4.84
N ARG A 81 5.00 1.00 4.62
CA ARG A 81 3.98 1.03 3.56
C ARG A 81 4.59 1.59 2.28
N TYR A 82 5.57 0.88 1.74
CA TYR A 82 6.43 1.32 0.64
C TYR A 82 5.69 1.42 -0.70
N VAL A 83 4.72 0.55 -0.98
CA VAL A 83 3.90 0.64 -2.20
C VAL A 83 3.11 1.94 -2.22
N GLU A 84 2.42 2.27 -1.12
CA GLU A 84 1.69 3.55 -0.99
C GLU A 84 2.64 4.76 -0.98
N THR A 85 3.83 4.61 -0.39
CA THR A 85 4.86 5.65 -0.42
C THR A 85 5.27 5.97 -1.86
N ARG A 86 5.53 4.93 -2.66
CA ARG A 86 5.88 5.06 -4.09
C ARG A 86 4.78 5.77 -4.86
N GLU A 87 3.52 5.38 -4.67
CA GLU A 87 2.37 6.02 -5.31
C GLU A 87 2.29 7.51 -4.97
N ALA A 88 2.38 7.87 -3.69
CA ALA A 88 2.35 9.27 -3.26
C ALA A 88 3.51 10.11 -3.85
N LEU A 89 4.72 9.53 -3.94
CA LEU A 89 5.89 10.19 -4.54
C LEU A 89 5.74 10.33 -6.06
N GLN A 90 5.19 9.32 -6.73
CA GLN A 90 4.89 9.41 -8.16
C GLN A 90 3.83 10.50 -8.43
N THR A 91 2.75 10.56 -7.65
CA THR A 91 1.77 11.67 -7.73
C THR A 91 2.45 13.02 -7.54
N LEU A 92 3.30 13.16 -6.50
CA LEU A 92 4.04 14.41 -6.26
C LEU A 92 4.89 14.81 -7.47
N LEU A 93 5.66 13.88 -8.04
CA LEU A 93 6.60 14.15 -9.12
C LEU A 93 5.91 14.40 -10.48
N HIS A 94 4.77 13.76 -10.74
CA HIS A 94 4.09 13.84 -12.04
C HIS A 94 2.96 14.88 -12.08
N GLU A 95 2.26 15.12 -10.98
CA GLU A 95 1.04 15.93 -10.98
C GLU A 95 1.25 17.35 -10.40
N LEU A 96 2.11 17.52 -9.38
CA LEU A 96 2.19 18.78 -8.63
C LEU A 96 3.33 19.71 -9.05
N THR A 97 4.22 19.31 -9.96
CA THR A 97 5.40 20.09 -10.42
C THR A 97 6.20 20.74 -9.26
N PRO A 98 6.78 19.94 -8.36
CA PRO A 98 7.38 20.46 -7.14
C PRO A 98 8.61 21.32 -7.37
N ALA A 99 8.91 22.17 -6.38
CA ALA A 99 10.19 22.88 -6.30
C ALA A 99 11.38 21.91 -6.40
N GLU A 100 12.51 22.37 -6.94
CA GLU A 100 13.64 21.48 -7.28
C GLU A 100 14.21 20.74 -6.06
N ASP A 101 14.29 21.40 -4.90
CA ASP A 101 14.75 20.79 -3.66
C ASP A 101 13.81 19.67 -3.18
N LEU A 102 12.49 19.90 -3.25
CA LEU A 102 11.49 18.88 -2.94
C LEU A 102 11.54 17.72 -3.94
N ARG A 103 11.73 18.01 -5.24
CA ARG A 103 11.87 17.01 -6.30
C ARG A 103 13.06 16.09 -6.05
N VAL A 104 14.24 16.64 -5.75
CA VAL A 104 15.45 15.88 -5.43
C VAL A 104 15.21 14.98 -4.22
N ARG A 105 14.59 15.51 -3.16
CA ARG A 105 14.27 14.74 -1.96
C ARG A 105 13.25 13.61 -2.24
N ALA A 106 12.21 13.90 -3.02
CA ALA A 106 11.19 12.93 -3.40
C ALA A 106 11.78 11.80 -4.26
N GLN A 107 12.64 12.13 -5.23
CA GLN A 107 13.32 11.14 -6.07
C GLN A 107 14.26 10.24 -5.25
N ALA A 108 15.05 10.82 -4.34
CA ALA A 108 15.93 10.04 -3.46
C ALA A 108 15.15 9.09 -2.55
N LEU A 109 13.98 9.52 -2.04
CA LEU A 109 13.10 8.66 -1.27
C LEU A 109 12.48 7.57 -2.15
N LEU A 110 12.03 7.91 -3.36
CA LEU A 110 11.46 6.97 -4.33
C LEU A 110 12.45 5.84 -4.66
N ASP A 111 13.68 6.20 -5.02
CA ASP A 111 14.75 5.23 -5.29
C ASP A 111 15.04 4.32 -4.09
N THR A 112 14.85 4.84 -2.87
CA THR A 112 15.03 4.07 -1.63
C THR A 112 13.90 3.09 -1.40
N VAL A 113 12.65 3.51 -1.55
CA VAL A 113 11.49 2.64 -1.33
C VAL A 113 11.35 1.60 -2.43
N ASP A 114 11.69 1.91 -3.68
CA ASP A 114 11.66 0.95 -4.79
C ASP A 114 12.57 -0.26 -4.54
N ARG A 115 13.68 -0.08 -3.82
CA ARG A 115 14.57 -1.18 -3.41
C ARG A 115 14.03 -2.01 -2.24
N LYS A 116 13.04 -1.49 -1.50
CA LYS A 116 12.44 -2.14 -0.33
C LYS A 116 11.11 -2.83 -0.63
N ILE A 117 10.43 -2.43 -1.70
CA ILE A 117 9.23 -3.10 -2.18
C ILE A 117 9.57 -4.53 -2.56
N SER A 118 8.80 -5.47 -2.02
CA SER A 118 8.91 -6.89 -2.32
C SER A 118 8.09 -7.20 -3.57
N VAL A 119 8.49 -8.23 -4.30
CA VAL A 119 7.86 -8.59 -5.58
C VAL A 119 7.48 -10.06 -5.58
N LEU A 120 6.21 -10.37 -5.82
CA LEU A 120 5.76 -11.72 -6.17
C LEU A 120 5.68 -11.82 -7.69
N ASP A 121 6.46 -12.71 -8.30
CA ASP A 121 6.28 -13.08 -9.70
C ASP A 121 5.48 -14.39 -9.75
N LEU A 122 4.25 -14.32 -10.28
CA LEU A 122 3.32 -15.45 -10.40
C LEU A 122 3.50 -16.15 -11.76
N TYR A 123 3.88 -17.42 -11.72
CA TYR A 123 4.11 -18.29 -12.88
C TYR A 123 3.05 -19.39 -12.95
N GLY A 124 3.05 -20.18 -14.03
CA GLY A 124 2.10 -21.30 -14.21
C GLY A 124 0.71 -20.87 -14.67
N MET A 125 0.48 -19.58 -14.89
CA MET A 125 -0.77 -19.02 -15.39
C MET A 125 -0.78 -18.95 -16.91
N GLU A 126 -1.86 -19.41 -17.52
CA GLU A 126 -2.10 -19.34 -18.96
C GLU A 126 -2.36 -17.89 -19.42
N ARG A 127 -2.01 -17.59 -20.68
CA ARG A 127 -2.14 -16.24 -21.24
C ARG A 127 -3.57 -15.89 -21.65
N ASP A 128 -4.34 -16.90 -22.07
CA ASP A 128 -5.69 -16.70 -22.63
C ASP A 128 -6.80 -16.91 -21.58
N VAL A 129 -6.41 -17.14 -20.31
CA VAL A 129 -7.31 -17.29 -19.17
C VAL A 129 -7.23 -16.03 -18.30
N SER A 130 -8.38 -15.49 -17.91
CA SER A 130 -8.48 -14.41 -16.93
C SER A 130 -8.52 -15.00 -15.52
N TYR A 131 -7.67 -14.49 -14.65
CA TYR A 131 -7.61 -14.91 -13.25
C TYR A 131 -8.19 -13.82 -12.32
N ASP A 132 -8.89 -14.24 -11.28
CA ASP A 132 -9.18 -13.38 -10.12
C ASP A 132 -8.06 -13.58 -9.11
N ILE A 133 -7.26 -12.52 -8.90
CA ILE A 133 -6.06 -12.53 -8.08
C ILE A 133 -6.31 -11.63 -6.87
N GLU A 134 -6.15 -12.17 -5.67
CA GLU A 134 -6.28 -11.43 -4.42
C GLU A 134 -5.00 -11.55 -3.59
N VAL A 135 -4.46 -10.42 -3.15
CA VAL A 135 -3.30 -10.34 -2.26
C VAL A 135 -3.67 -9.57 -1.01
N LYS A 136 -3.56 -10.21 0.16
CA LYS A 136 -4.08 -9.69 1.44
C LYS A 136 -5.55 -9.25 1.36
N GLY A 137 -6.35 -9.92 0.51
CA GLY A 137 -7.76 -9.59 0.26
C GLY A 137 -7.99 -8.39 -0.70
N ARG A 138 -6.93 -7.77 -1.22
CA ARG A 138 -7.01 -6.73 -2.25
C ARG A 138 -6.94 -7.37 -3.63
N LYS A 139 -7.87 -7.02 -4.52
CA LYS A 139 -7.86 -7.48 -5.91
C LYS A 139 -6.67 -6.89 -6.67
N VAL A 140 -5.96 -7.74 -7.40
CA VAL A 140 -4.89 -7.39 -8.34
C VAL A 140 -5.44 -7.53 -9.75
N ASN A 141 -5.23 -6.52 -10.58
CA ASN A 141 -5.68 -6.55 -11.97
C ASN A 141 -4.82 -7.51 -12.80
N ASP A 142 -5.43 -8.53 -13.41
CA ASP A 142 -4.80 -9.36 -14.43
C ASP A 142 -4.96 -8.70 -15.80
N ASP A 143 -3.88 -8.08 -16.30
CA ASP A 143 -3.85 -7.42 -17.61
C ASP A 143 -3.41 -8.36 -18.76
N GLY A 144 -3.29 -9.66 -18.50
CA GLY A 144 -2.81 -10.67 -19.45
C GLY A 144 -1.27 -10.74 -19.58
N THR A 145 -0.51 -9.85 -18.92
CA THR A 145 0.95 -9.91 -18.89
C THR A 145 1.41 -11.12 -18.05
N ARG A 146 2.47 -11.82 -18.52
CA ARG A 146 3.02 -13.01 -17.84
C ARG A 146 4.55 -12.91 -17.71
N PRO A 147 5.15 -13.28 -16.56
CA PRO A 147 4.48 -13.63 -15.29
C PRO A 147 3.70 -12.43 -14.74
N VAL A 148 2.63 -12.69 -13.97
CA VAL A 148 1.93 -11.60 -13.27
C VAL A 148 2.85 -11.12 -12.16
N ARG A 149 3.17 -9.83 -12.16
CA ARG A 149 4.02 -9.22 -11.13
C ARG A 149 3.14 -8.47 -10.13
N VAL A 150 3.29 -8.79 -8.86
CA VAL A 150 2.64 -8.08 -7.76
C VAL A 150 3.69 -7.45 -6.87
N ASP A 151 3.62 -6.13 -6.76
CA ASP A 151 4.42 -5.36 -5.80
C ASP A 151 3.69 -5.34 -4.45
N GLU A 152 4.42 -5.66 -3.39
CA GLU A 152 3.88 -5.75 -2.03
C GLU A 152 4.85 -5.20 -0.98
N ASP A 153 4.26 -4.75 0.13
CA ASP A 153 5.01 -4.36 1.30
C ASP A 153 5.57 -5.60 2.03
N PRO A 154 6.77 -5.51 2.61
CA PRO A 154 7.37 -6.61 3.37
C PRO A 154 6.50 -6.99 4.57
N GLY A 155 6.63 -8.24 5.01
CA GLY A 155 5.83 -8.83 6.08
C GLY A 155 4.98 -10.01 5.61
N ALA A 156 3.98 -10.38 6.40
CA ALA A 156 3.10 -11.52 6.09
C ALA A 156 2.21 -11.21 4.87
N VAL A 157 2.16 -12.14 3.92
CA VAL A 157 1.37 -12.04 2.69
C VAL A 157 0.54 -13.30 2.51
N SER A 158 -0.73 -13.11 2.15
CA SER A 158 -1.59 -14.16 1.62
C SER A 158 -1.93 -13.86 0.17
N LEU A 159 -1.88 -14.88 -0.68
CA LEU A 159 -2.23 -14.84 -2.09
C LEU A 159 -3.33 -15.87 -2.34
N ARG A 160 -4.37 -15.47 -3.09
CA ARG A 160 -5.42 -16.35 -3.60
C ARG A 160 -5.55 -16.10 -5.10
N VAL A 161 -5.54 -17.16 -5.89
CA VAL A 161 -5.73 -17.09 -7.34
C VAL A 161 -6.82 -18.07 -7.73
N SER A 162 -7.81 -17.61 -8.50
CA SER A 162 -8.87 -18.45 -9.05
C SER A 162 -9.11 -18.14 -10.52
N ALA A 163 -9.60 -19.13 -11.27
CA ALA A 163 -10.07 -18.97 -12.63
C ALA A 163 -11.53 -19.44 -12.72
N ALA A 164 -12.28 -18.98 -13.72
CA ALA A 164 -13.70 -19.29 -13.86
C ALA A 164 -13.98 -20.80 -13.97
N ASP A 165 -13.10 -21.53 -14.64
CA ASP A 165 -13.24 -22.97 -14.91
C ASP A 165 -12.48 -23.85 -13.90
N ALA A 166 -11.78 -23.25 -12.93
CA ALA A 166 -11.07 -23.99 -11.89
C ALA A 166 -12.02 -24.40 -10.76
N GLU A 167 -11.94 -25.67 -10.35
CA GLU A 167 -12.77 -26.20 -9.25
C GLU A 167 -12.36 -25.59 -7.91
N GLU A 168 -11.06 -25.34 -7.72
CA GLU A 168 -10.49 -24.81 -6.48
C GLU A 168 -9.54 -23.64 -6.76
N ALA A 169 -9.53 -22.69 -5.83
CA ALA A 169 -8.58 -21.58 -5.86
C ALA A 169 -7.21 -22.03 -5.33
N PHE A 170 -6.15 -21.63 -6.02
CA PHE A 170 -4.80 -21.71 -5.48
C PHE A 170 -4.66 -20.74 -4.31
N THR A 171 -4.05 -21.19 -3.22
CA THR A 171 -3.74 -20.33 -2.07
C THR A 171 -2.28 -20.48 -1.66
N TRP A 172 -1.67 -19.36 -1.31
CA TRP A 172 -0.29 -19.30 -0.82
C TRP A 172 -0.20 -18.33 0.35
N GLN A 173 0.64 -18.67 1.33
CA GLN A 173 0.96 -17.80 2.46
C GLN A 173 2.47 -17.81 2.66
N GLY A 174 3.03 -16.63 2.94
CA GLY A 174 4.45 -16.48 3.20
C GLY A 174 4.76 -15.17 3.90
N THR A 175 6.05 -14.93 4.13
CA THR A 175 6.56 -13.66 4.65
C THR A 175 7.58 -13.14 3.64
N LEU A 176 7.45 -11.87 3.25
CA LEU A 176 8.37 -11.20 2.35
C LEU A 176 9.34 -10.31 3.13
N ASN A 177 10.61 -10.35 2.78
CA ASN A 177 11.65 -9.45 3.28
C ASN A 177 11.77 -8.21 2.39
N GLU A 178 12.33 -7.11 2.92
CA GLU A 178 12.54 -5.87 2.16
C GLU A 178 13.33 -6.14 0.86
N GLY A 179 12.75 -5.77 -0.28
CA GLY A 179 13.35 -5.96 -1.61
C GLY A 179 13.35 -7.41 -2.12
N GLU A 180 12.72 -8.34 -1.41
CA GLU A 180 12.70 -9.74 -1.78
C GLU A 180 11.88 -9.95 -3.06
N ARG A 181 12.39 -10.80 -3.95
CA ARG A 181 11.66 -11.27 -5.12
C ARG A 181 11.35 -12.75 -4.95
N VAL A 182 10.07 -13.07 -4.79
CA VAL A 182 9.57 -14.44 -4.61
C VAL A 182 8.92 -14.92 -5.90
N ARG A 183 9.35 -16.08 -6.36
CA ARG A 183 8.68 -16.83 -7.43
C ARG A 183 7.58 -17.69 -6.82
N VAL A 184 6.36 -17.55 -7.32
CA VAL A 184 5.23 -18.41 -6.95
C VAL A 184 4.70 -19.12 -8.18
N ASP A 185 4.86 -20.43 -8.26
CA ASP A 185 4.29 -21.25 -9.33
C ASP A 185 2.83 -21.59 -8.96
N VAL A 186 1.88 -20.96 -9.64
CA VAL A 186 0.44 -21.15 -9.45
C VAL A 186 -0.01 -22.39 -10.20
N VAL A 187 -0.64 -23.32 -9.49
CA VAL A 187 -1.21 -24.55 -10.08
C VAL A 187 -2.67 -24.62 -9.67
N LEU A 188 -3.58 -24.53 -10.64
CA LEU A 188 -5.02 -24.68 -10.42
C LEU A 188 -5.47 -26.11 -10.77
N PRO A 189 -6.09 -26.85 -9.83
CA PRO A 189 -6.71 -28.13 -10.14
C PRO A 189 -7.84 -27.97 -11.17
N GLY A 190 -7.82 -28.79 -12.23
CA GLY A 190 -8.97 -28.97 -13.11
C GLY A 190 -9.08 -28.05 -14.33
N ALA A 191 -8.07 -27.22 -14.63
CA ALA A 191 -8.06 -26.44 -15.88
C ALA A 191 -7.97 -27.34 -17.14
N ASP A 192 -7.40 -28.53 -16.98
CA ASP A 192 -7.25 -29.54 -18.02
C ASP A 192 -7.76 -30.83 -17.39
N GLY A 193 -8.78 -31.46 -17.97
CA GLY A 193 -9.54 -32.57 -17.37
C GLY A 193 -8.78 -33.89 -17.13
N GLU A 194 -7.47 -33.87 -16.91
CA GLU A 194 -6.67 -35.01 -16.48
C GLU A 194 -6.29 -34.86 -14.99
N SER A 195 -6.66 -35.89 -14.21
CA SER A 195 -6.50 -35.94 -12.75
C SER A 195 -5.05 -35.74 -12.32
N ILE A 196 -4.78 -34.63 -11.62
CA ILE A 196 -3.51 -34.28 -10.97
C ILE A 196 -2.98 -35.35 -9.98
N PHE A 197 -3.81 -36.31 -9.55
CA PHE A 197 -3.39 -37.40 -8.66
C PHE A 197 -2.56 -38.49 -9.37
N GLU A 198 -2.54 -38.54 -10.71
CA GLU A 198 -1.70 -39.49 -11.46
C GLU A 198 -0.30 -38.95 -11.79
N SER A 199 -0.03 -37.68 -11.47
CA SER A 199 1.23 -37.05 -11.82
C SER A 199 2.36 -37.34 -10.80
N PRO A 200 3.43 -38.05 -11.18
CA PRO A 200 4.54 -38.39 -10.27
C PRO A 200 5.29 -37.17 -9.71
N TRP A 201 5.21 -36.01 -10.35
CA TRP A 201 5.94 -34.81 -9.92
C TRP A 201 5.25 -34.08 -8.76
N PHE A 202 3.92 -34.21 -8.61
CA PHE A 202 3.16 -33.59 -7.51
C PHE A 202 3.67 -34.05 -6.13
N TRP A 203 3.97 -35.35 -6.00
CA TRP A 203 4.53 -35.92 -4.77
C TRP A 203 5.99 -35.49 -4.52
N ILE A 204 6.78 -35.22 -5.57
CA ILE A 204 8.18 -34.78 -5.43
C ILE A 204 8.24 -33.35 -4.88
N VAL A 205 7.38 -32.45 -5.38
CA VAL A 205 7.35 -31.05 -4.92
C VAL A 205 6.79 -30.94 -3.50
N THR A 206 5.71 -31.65 -3.20
CA THR A 206 5.11 -31.66 -1.85
C THR A 206 6.07 -32.27 -0.82
N GLY A 207 6.81 -33.32 -1.18
CA GLY A 207 7.83 -33.92 -0.32
C GLY A 207 9.02 -32.99 -0.03
N ALA A 208 9.44 -32.18 -1.01
CA ALA A 208 10.58 -31.26 -0.85
C ALA A 208 10.27 -30.06 0.06
N VAL A 209 9.04 -29.51 -0.01
CA VAL A 209 8.63 -28.36 0.82
C VAL A 209 8.51 -28.76 2.29
N VAL A 210 8.00 -29.97 2.59
CA VAL A 210 7.94 -30.49 3.97
C VAL A 210 9.34 -30.75 4.54
N ALA A 211 10.29 -31.23 3.73
CA ALA A 211 11.66 -31.48 4.16
C ALA A 211 12.44 -30.18 4.46
N ALA A 212 12.26 -29.14 3.63
CA ALA A 212 12.90 -27.83 3.85
C ALA A 212 12.32 -27.10 5.07
N GLY A 213 11.00 -27.15 5.26
CA GLY A 213 10.34 -26.60 6.45
C GLY A 213 10.75 -27.31 7.75
N ALA A 214 10.91 -28.63 7.73
CA ALA A 214 11.40 -29.39 8.88
C ALA A 214 12.86 -29.08 9.22
N ALA A 215 13.72 -28.84 8.21
CA ALA A 215 15.13 -28.51 8.44
C ALA A 215 15.33 -27.12 9.08
N VAL A 216 14.57 -26.11 8.65
CA VAL A 216 14.61 -24.77 9.27
C VAL A 216 14.00 -24.79 10.68
N GLY A 217 12.91 -25.54 10.89
CA GLY A 217 12.32 -25.74 12.21
C GLY A 217 13.26 -26.48 13.19
N LEU A 218 13.99 -27.50 12.72
CA LEU A 218 14.99 -28.19 13.54
C LEU A 218 16.19 -27.30 13.87
N TYR A 219 16.62 -26.44 12.94
CA TYR A 219 17.73 -25.51 13.16
C TYR A 219 17.42 -24.54 14.32
N PHE A 220 16.23 -23.94 14.36
CA PHE A 220 15.82 -23.05 15.46
C PHE A 220 15.61 -23.77 16.81
N ILE A 221 15.16 -25.03 16.81
CA ILE A 221 14.99 -25.82 18.03
C ILE A 221 16.34 -26.29 18.60
N LEU A 222 17.31 -26.61 17.74
CA LEU A 222 18.65 -27.04 18.16
C LEU A 222 19.53 -25.86 18.59
N ASP A 223 19.43 -24.69 17.95
CA ASP A 223 20.19 -23.49 18.32
C ASP A 223 19.61 -22.82 19.58
N GLY A 224 18.29 -22.89 19.79
CA GLY A 224 17.63 -22.42 21.02
C GLY A 224 17.97 -23.22 22.28
N ALA A 225 18.58 -24.40 22.15
CA ALA A 225 19.04 -25.21 23.28
C ALA A 225 20.50 -24.94 23.69
N ALA A 226 21.26 -24.17 22.89
CA ALA A 226 22.66 -23.86 23.17
C ALA A 226 22.87 -22.57 23.99
N ASP A 227 21.81 -21.79 24.26
CA ASP A 227 21.92 -20.44 24.84
C ASP A 227 21.26 -20.27 26.24
N LEU A 228 21.17 -21.37 27.00
CA LEU A 228 20.83 -21.32 28.44
C LEU A 228 22.01 -21.73 29.32
N GLU A 229 23.18 -21.12 29.10
CA GLU A 229 24.25 -21.10 30.11
C GLU A 229 24.11 -19.84 31.00
N PRO A 230 23.81 -19.97 32.30
CA PRO A 230 23.77 -18.85 33.23
C PRO A 230 25.20 -18.51 33.67
N ASN A 231 26.04 -17.96 32.79
CA ASN A 231 27.33 -17.35 33.15
C ASN A 231 27.98 -16.61 31.97
N SER A 232 27.41 -15.48 31.53
CA SER A 232 28.13 -14.55 30.65
C SER A 232 28.53 -13.27 31.41
N LYS A 233 29.78 -12.90 31.21
CA LYS A 233 30.65 -12.09 32.08
C LYS A 233 30.59 -10.59 31.77
N ASN A 234 29.44 -10.06 31.37
CA ASN A 234 29.28 -8.66 31.00
C ASN A 234 28.31 -7.92 31.93
N VAL A 235 28.74 -7.73 33.18
CA VAL A 235 28.18 -6.71 34.07
C VAL A 235 29.26 -5.66 34.29
N VAL A 236 29.08 -4.48 33.70
CA VAL A 236 29.84 -3.29 34.06
C VAL A 236 29.11 -2.66 35.25
N ASN A 237 29.74 -2.71 36.42
CA ASN A 237 29.34 -1.88 37.56
C ASN A 237 29.69 -0.42 37.24
N LEU A 238 28.70 0.46 37.40
CA LEU A 238 28.95 1.88 37.59
C LEU A 238 29.01 2.14 39.09
N ASP A 239 30.22 2.17 39.63
CA ASP A 239 30.50 2.94 40.84
C ASP A 239 30.92 4.36 40.39
N LEU A 240 30.33 5.33 41.11
CA LEU A 240 30.42 6.80 41.01
C LEU A 240 29.34 7.49 40.15
#